data_AF-A0A6J1TY18-F1
#
_entry.id   AF-A0A6J1TY18-F1
#
_cell.length_a   1.000
_cell.length_b   1.000
_cell.length_c   1.000
_cell.angle_alpha   90.00
_cell.angle_beta   90.00
_cell.angle_gamma   90.00
#
_symmetry.space_group_name_H-M   'P 1'
#
loop_
_entity.id
_entity.type
_entity.pdbx_description
1 polymer ?
#
loop_
_entity_poly.entity_id
_entity_poly.type
_entity_poly.pdbx_seq_one_letter_code
_entity_poly.pdbx_strand_id
1 'polypeptide(L)'
;MVNRLTTSAAHEPDVPREKYEAFQHSEVCFEPEKIPARPLTLREALEVHKPHFISRSQERLRKIEHTVQLRKAQQSEDLGGKQGSALSCKLSSTSITSKKKQYTVPHPLSDNLFKPKERYISEKEMHMRSKRIYNNLPEVKKKQEEKQKRIIIQSNRKRVEIFKKQLLDQLLQRNTE
;
A
#
# COMPACT_ATOMS: atom_id res chain seq x y z
N MET A 1 -39.20 -0.05 -30.07
CA MET A 1 -39.51 -1.25 -29.26
C MET A 1 -39.29 -2.48 -30.13
N VAL A 2 -38.19 -3.20 -29.94
CA VAL A 2 -38.07 -4.64 -30.21
C VAL A 2 -36.82 -5.12 -29.48
N ASN A 3 -37.03 -5.91 -28.42
CA ASN A 3 -35.95 -6.56 -27.68
C ASN A 3 -35.58 -7.85 -28.42
N ARG A 4 -34.27 -8.12 -28.59
CA ARG A 4 -33.80 -9.47 -28.93
C ARG A 4 -32.58 -9.80 -28.08
N LEU A 5 -32.80 -10.70 -27.13
CA LEU A 5 -31.80 -11.41 -26.35
C LEU A 5 -31.08 -12.38 -27.29
N THR A 6 -29.75 -12.35 -27.33
CA THR A 6 -28.95 -13.45 -27.83
C THR A 6 -27.97 -13.85 -26.74
N THR A 7 -28.15 -15.07 -26.29
CA THR A 7 -27.43 -15.81 -25.27
C THR A 7 -25.94 -15.92 -25.57
N SER A 8 -25.11 -15.79 -24.53
CA SER A 8 -23.67 -15.99 -24.58
C SER A 8 -23.32 -17.45 -24.89
N ALA A 9 -22.54 -17.69 -25.93
CA ALA A 9 -21.78 -18.93 -26.05
C ALA A 9 -20.58 -18.84 -25.09
N ALA A 10 -20.64 -19.58 -23.98
CA ALA A 10 -19.53 -19.74 -23.07
C ALA A 10 -18.43 -20.56 -23.78
N HIS A 11 -17.26 -19.95 -23.92
CA HIS A 11 -16.04 -20.64 -24.30
C HIS A 11 -15.57 -21.47 -23.11
N GLU A 12 -15.70 -22.80 -23.22
CA GLU A 12 -15.10 -23.77 -22.30
C GLU A 12 -13.57 -23.64 -22.35
N PRO A 13 -12.90 -23.29 -21.24
CA PRO A 13 -11.46 -23.49 -21.14
C PRO A 13 -11.18 -24.97 -20.88
N ASP A 14 -10.46 -25.59 -21.81
CA ASP A 14 -9.85 -26.90 -21.63
C ASP A 14 -8.88 -26.85 -20.44
N VAL A 15 -9.31 -27.36 -19.28
CA VAL A 15 -8.50 -27.41 -18.06
C VAL A 15 -7.81 -28.77 -17.99
N PRO A 16 -6.46 -28.84 -17.93
CA PRO A 16 -5.76 -30.08 -17.68
C PRO A 16 -6.17 -30.67 -16.32
N ARG A 17 -6.85 -31.81 -16.38
CA ARG A 17 -7.27 -32.65 -15.26
C ARG A 17 -6.05 -33.33 -14.61
N GLU A 18 -5.15 -32.56 -14.00
CA GLU A 18 -3.93 -33.11 -13.36
C GLU A 18 -3.65 -32.59 -11.94
N LYS A 19 -4.54 -31.76 -11.37
CA LYS A 19 -4.30 -31.19 -10.02
C LYS A 19 -5.21 -31.69 -8.91
N TYR A 20 -6.16 -32.57 -9.20
CA TYR A 20 -7.02 -33.18 -8.17
C TYR A 20 -6.44 -34.49 -7.62
N GLU A 21 -5.46 -35.09 -8.28
CA GLU A 21 -4.78 -36.30 -7.80
C GLU A 21 -3.76 -35.99 -6.70
N ALA A 22 -3.09 -34.84 -6.74
CA ALA A 22 -2.05 -34.50 -5.74
C ALA A 22 -2.59 -34.27 -4.32
N PHE A 23 -3.91 -34.09 -4.15
CA PHE A 23 -4.55 -33.98 -2.83
C PHE A 23 -5.17 -35.30 -2.35
N GLN A 24 -5.21 -36.34 -3.18
CA GLN A 24 -5.72 -37.66 -2.77
C GLN A 24 -4.61 -38.62 -2.31
N HIS A 25 -3.35 -38.39 -2.71
CA HIS A 25 -2.24 -39.32 -2.42
C HIS A 25 -1.45 -39.06 -1.11
N SER A 26 -2.00 -38.28 -0.16
CA SER A 26 -1.43 -38.19 1.19
C SER A 26 -2.41 -38.56 2.29
N GLU A 27 -3.37 -39.44 1.97
CA GLU A 27 -3.85 -40.42 2.94
C GLU A 27 -2.83 -41.55 3.00
N VAL A 28 -1.64 -41.25 3.54
CA VAL A 28 -0.81 -42.32 4.10
C VAL A 28 -1.57 -42.80 5.32
N CYS A 29 -2.29 -43.90 5.10
CA CYS A 29 -2.94 -44.71 6.10
C CYS A 29 -1.96 -44.95 7.25
N PHE A 30 -2.15 -44.26 8.37
CA PHE A 30 -1.60 -44.75 9.63
C PHE A 30 -2.54 -45.89 10.02
N GLU A 31 -2.07 -47.12 9.82
CA GLU A 31 -2.64 -48.30 10.46
C GLU A 31 -3.07 -47.94 11.89
N PRO A 32 -4.29 -48.31 12.33
CA PRO A 32 -4.74 -48.05 13.69
C PRO A 32 -4.09 -49.04 14.67
N GLU A 33 -2.80 -49.32 14.54
CA GLU A 33 -2.09 -50.19 15.45
C GLU A 33 -1.52 -49.41 16.62
N LYS A 34 -2.44 -49.13 17.56
CA LYS A 34 -2.27 -48.98 19.02
C LYS A 34 -3.27 -47.94 19.50
N ILE A 35 -4.53 -48.34 19.59
CA ILE A 35 -5.51 -47.62 20.40
C ILE A 35 -4.97 -47.68 21.84
N PRO A 36 -4.56 -46.56 22.44
CA PRO A 36 -4.05 -46.57 23.80
C PRO A 36 -5.21 -46.89 24.73
N ALA A 37 -4.99 -47.80 25.68
CA ALA A 37 -5.99 -48.22 26.67
C ALA A 37 -6.48 -47.07 27.58
N ARG A 38 -5.87 -45.88 27.49
CA ARG A 38 -6.20 -44.66 28.21
C ARG A 38 -6.54 -43.54 27.21
N PRO A 39 -7.56 -42.71 27.46
CA PRO A 39 -7.85 -41.55 26.61
C PRO A 39 -6.63 -40.63 26.56
N LEU A 40 -6.12 -40.39 25.35
CA LEU A 40 -5.02 -39.46 25.11
C LEU A 40 -5.47 -38.04 25.37
N THR A 41 -4.56 -37.25 25.92
CA THR A 41 -4.74 -35.79 25.92
C THR A 41 -4.60 -35.26 24.49
N LEU A 42 -5.27 -34.13 24.19
CA LEU A 42 -5.23 -33.52 22.85
C LEU A 42 -3.79 -33.29 22.35
N ARG A 43 -2.88 -32.94 23.26
CA ARG A 43 -1.46 -32.75 22.94
C ARG A 43 -0.81 -34.06 22.48
N GLU A 44 -0.97 -35.14 23.23
CA GLU A 44 -0.41 -36.45 22.90
C GLU A 44 -0.99 -36.96 21.58
N ALA A 45 -2.29 -36.76 21.35
CA ALA A 45 -2.93 -37.11 20.08
C ALA A 45 -2.32 -36.34 18.89
N LEU A 46 -2.01 -35.05 19.05
CA LEU A 46 -1.34 -34.27 18.00
C LEU A 46 0.09 -34.73 17.73
N GLU A 47 0.83 -35.16 18.76
CA GLU A 47 2.18 -35.70 18.61
C GLU A 47 2.17 -37.02 17.83
N VAL A 48 1.19 -37.90 18.09
CA VAL A 48 1.02 -39.19 17.40
C VAL A 48 0.53 -39.02 15.96
N HIS A 49 -0.52 -38.24 15.75
CA HIS A 49 -1.20 -38.18 14.44
C HIS A 49 -0.62 -37.12 13.50
N LYS A 50 0.12 -36.12 14.02
CA LYS A 50 0.68 -35.02 13.22
C LYS A 50 2.14 -34.70 13.58
N PRO A 51 3.06 -35.69 13.56
CA PRO A 51 4.47 -35.49 13.93
C PRO A 51 5.18 -34.46 13.04
N HIS A 52 4.87 -34.46 11.73
CA HIS A 52 5.42 -33.50 10.77
C HIS A 52 4.99 -32.05 11.07
N PHE A 53 3.75 -31.85 11.54
CA PHE A 53 3.26 -30.52 11.91
C PHE A 53 3.99 -29.98 13.15
N ILE A 54 4.18 -30.83 14.16
CA ILE A 54 4.92 -30.49 15.38
C ILE A 54 6.36 -30.12 15.04
N SER A 55 7.06 -30.96 14.26
CA SER A 55 8.44 -30.70 13.83
C SER A 55 8.58 -29.36 13.07
N ARG A 56 7.72 -29.11 12.07
CA ARG A 56 7.72 -27.86 11.30
C ARG A 56 7.44 -26.63 12.18
N SER A 57 6.52 -26.75 13.13
CA SER A 57 6.19 -25.64 14.04
C SER A 57 7.35 -25.31 14.96
N GLN A 58 7.98 -26.33 15.55
CA GLN A 58 9.16 -26.16 16.41
C GLN A 58 10.35 -25.57 15.64
N GLU A 59 10.61 -26.02 14.41
CA GLU A 59 11.64 -25.44 13.55
C GLU A 59 11.37 -23.96 13.24
N ARG A 60 10.11 -23.62 12.93
CA ARG A 60 9.71 -22.22 12.71
C ARG A 60 9.96 -21.36 13.94
N LEU A 61 9.63 -21.86 15.14
CA LEU A 61 9.90 -21.14 16.39
C LEU A 61 11.40 -20.90 16.60
N ARG A 62 12.24 -21.92 16.39
CA ARG A 62 13.71 -21.77 16.48
C ARG A 62 14.24 -20.72 15.49
N LYS A 63 13.73 -20.70 14.25
CA LYS A 63 14.11 -19.67 13.25
C LYS A 63 13.70 -18.27 13.68
N ILE A 64 12.50 -18.10 14.24
CA ILE A 64 12.04 -16.81 14.78
C ILE A 64 12.95 -16.35 15.91
N GLU A 65 13.24 -17.23 16.87
CA GLU A 65 14.10 -16.91 18.02
C GLU A 65 15.50 -16.50 17.59
N HIS A 66 16.14 -17.28 16.71
CA HIS A 66 17.45 -16.94 16.13
C HIS A 66 17.43 -15.57 15.43
N THR A 67 16.38 -15.29 14.65
CA THR A 67 16.22 -13.99 13.97
C THR A 67 16.02 -12.84 14.95
N VAL A 68 15.38 -13.08 16.11
CA VAL A 68 15.24 -12.07 17.18
C VAL A 68 16.58 -11.84 17.88
N GLN A 69 17.34 -12.90 18.18
CA GLN A 69 18.67 -12.79 18.81
C GLN A 69 19.64 -12.02 17.92
N LEU A 70 19.71 -12.33 16.61
CA LEU A 70 20.53 -11.59 15.65
C LEU A 70 20.19 -10.09 15.61
N ARG A 71 18.90 -9.75 15.63
CA ARG A 71 18.45 -8.34 15.68
C ARG A 71 18.84 -7.64 16.98
N LYS A 72 18.75 -8.33 18.12
CA LYS A 72 19.15 -7.78 19.43
C LYS A 72 20.66 -7.51 19.49
N ALA A 73 21.48 -8.43 18.99
CA ALA A 73 22.93 -8.26 18.92
C ALA A 73 23.34 -7.08 18.01
N GLN A 74 22.70 -6.93 16.85
CA GLN A 74 22.93 -5.78 15.97
C GLN A 74 22.54 -4.45 16.64
N GLN A 75 21.42 -4.42 17.37
CA GLN A 75 21.02 -3.23 18.11
C GLN A 75 21.96 -2.89 19.27
N SER A 76 22.50 -3.86 20.01
CA SER A 76 23.46 -3.55 21.07
C SER A 76 24.78 -2.98 20.53
N GLU A 77 25.28 -3.49 19.39
CA GLU A 77 26.48 -2.97 18.73
C GLU A 77 26.28 -1.55 18.17
N ASP A 78 25.12 -1.26 17.58
CA ASP A 78 24.79 0.08 17.04
C ASP A 78 24.61 1.16 18.13
N LEU A 79 24.30 0.76 19.37
CA LEU A 79 24.12 1.64 20.52
C LEU A 79 25.42 1.89 21.29
N GLY A 80 26.42 1.00 21.21
CA GLY A 80 27.75 1.18 21.81
C GLY A 80 28.59 2.27 21.14
N GLY A 81 28.31 2.62 19.88
CA GLY A 81 29.01 3.67 19.13
C GLY A 81 28.42 5.09 19.28
N LYS A 82 27.30 5.27 19.99
CA LYS A 82 26.54 6.54 20.02
C LYS A 82 26.62 7.27 21.36
N GLN A 83 27.83 7.61 21.78
CA GLN A 83 28.06 8.68 22.76
C GLN A 83 28.95 9.83 22.24
N GLY A 84 29.54 9.73 21.03
CA GLY A 84 30.55 10.67 20.57
C GLY A 84 30.19 11.61 19.41
N SER A 85 28.98 11.57 18.83
CA SER A 85 28.71 12.28 17.56
C SER A 85 27.36 13.01 17.54
N ALA A 86 27.16 13.89 18.51
CA ALA A 86 26.04 14.83 18.53
C ALA A 86 26.43 16.26 18.09
N LEU A 87 27.68 16.51 17.67
CA LEU A 87 28.20 17.88 17.50
C LEU A 87 28.71 18.28 16.10
N SER A 88 28.81 17.40 15.10
CA SER A 88 29.28 17.82 13.76
C SER A 88 28.12 18.22 12.85
N CYS A 89 27.37 19.25 13.24
CA CYS A 89 26.32 19.85 12.43
C CYS A 89 26.70 21.30 12.08
N LYS A 90 27.81 21.51 11.37
CA LYS A 90 28.18 22.82 10.82
C LYS A 90 29.06 22.70 9.57
N LEU A 91 28.51 23.24 8.47
CA LEU A 91 29.22 24.01 7.43
C LEU A 91 30.20 23.26 6.49
N SER A 92 29.73 22.91 5.30
CA SER A 92 30.52 23.07 4.07
C SER A 92 29.63 23.20 2.84
N SER A 93 29.41 24.45 2.46
CA SER A 93 29.01 24.86 1.11
C SER A 93 30.30 25.04 0.31
N THR A 94 30.64 24.07 -0.54
CA THR A 94 31.56 24.26 -1.68
C THR A 94 31.29 23.21 -2.74
N SER A 95 31.03 23.69 -3.94
CA SER A 95 30.82 22.95 -5.19
C SER A 95 32.09 22.24 -5.65
N ILE A 96 32.04 20.92 -5.91
CA ILE A 96 32.89 20.23 -6.90
C ILE A 96 32.42 18.77 -7.11
N THR A 97 32.16 18.43 -8.39
CA THR A 97 32.13 17.08 -8.99
C THR A 97 31.20 16.00 -8.39
N SER A 98 29.90 16.06 -8.71
CA SER A 98 28.95 14.98 -8.40
C SER A 98 29.09 13.75 -9.33
N LYS A 99 30.22 13.04 -9.23
CA LYS A 99 30.35 11.65 -9.72
C LYS A 99 30.66 10.72 -8.54
N LYS A 100 29.73 10.63 -7.60
CA LYS A 100 29.70 9.52 -6.64
C LYS A 100 28.26 9.06 -6.55
N LYS A 101 27.99 7.90 -7.16
CA LYS A 101 26.72 7.20 -7.02
C LYS A 101 26.52 6.92 -5.54
N GLN A 102 25.73 7.75 -4.86
CA GLN A 102 25.24 7.48 -3.51
C GLN A 102 24.06 6.52 -3.64
N TYR A 103 24.39 5.27 -3.94
CA TYR A 103 23.56 4.13 -3.61
C TYR A 103 24.44 3.26 -2.72
N THR A 104 23.93 2.91 -1.55
CA THR A 104 24.50 1.83 -0.75
C THR A 104 24.24 0.56 -1.53
N VAL A 105 25.15 0.24 -2.45
CA VAL A 105 25.14 -1.02 -3.19
C VAL A 105 25.27 -2.12 -2.13
N PRO A 106 24.23 -2.95 -1.92
CA PRO A 106 24.36 -4.04 -0.98
C PRO A 106 25.37 -5.05 -1.52
N HIS A 107 26.05 -5.73 -0.60
CA HIS A 107 27.03 -6.77 -0.86
C HIS A 107 26.45 -7.80 -1.86
N PRO A 108 27.24 -8.34 -2.82
CA PRO A 108 26.77 -9.28 -3.86
C PRO A 108 26.14 -10.59 -3.36
N LEU A 109 26.05 -10.78 -2.03
CA LEU A 109 25.46 -11.95 -1.38
C LEU A 109 24.24 -11.62 -0.51
N SER A 110 23.83 -10.35 -0.41
CA SER A 110 22.59 -9.98 0.27
C SER A 110 21.48 -9.77 -0.76
N ASP A 111 20.87 -10.88 -1.15
CA ASP A 111 19.70 -10.95 -2.01
C ASP A 111 18.44 -10.43 -1.28
N ASN A 112 18.42 -9.14 -0.94
CA ASN A 112 17.19 -8.49 -0.49
C ASN A 112 16.43 -7.96 -1.72
N LEU A 113 15.80 -8.86 -2.49
CA LEU A 113 15.01 -8.53 -3.70
C LEU A 113 13.80 -7.62 -3.43
N PHE A 114 13.42 -7.41 -2.17
CA PHE A 114 12.28 -6.61 -1.74
C PHE A 114 12.66 -5.43 -0.84
N LYS A 115 13.80 -4.77 -1.09
CA LYS A 115 13.94 -3.39 -0.58
C LYS A 115 13.26 -2.44 -1.57
N PRO A 116 12.34 -1.57 -1.11
CA PRO A 116 11.94 -0.42 -1.90
C PRO A 116 13.22 0.28 -2.36
N LYS A 117 13.46 0.24 -3.68
CA LYS A 117 14.62 0.88 -4.29
C LYS A 117 14.60 2.34 -3.86
N GLU A 118 15.66 2.80 -3.20
CA GLU A 118 15.81 4.21 -2.84
C GLU A 118 15.70 5.03 -4.13
N ARG A 119 14.53 5.64 -4.35
CA ARG A 119 14.30 6.49 -5.51
C ARG A 119 14.91 7.84 -5.18
N TYR A 120 15.74 8.33 -6.09
CA TYR A 120 16.22 9.71 -6.02
C TYR A 120 15.05 10.67 -6.28
N ILE A 121 14.62 11.42 -5.25
CA ILE A 121 13.58 12.44 -5.35
C ILE A 121 14.24 13.75 -5.78
N SER A 122 13.92 14.22 -6.98
CA SER A 122 14.42 15.51 -7.46
C SER A 122 13.79 16.68 -6.70
N GLU A 123 14.49 17.80 -6.60
CA GLU A 123 13.96 19.03 -5.99
C GLU A 123 12.66 19.50 -6.68
N LYS A 124 12.60 19.39 -8.00
CA LYS A 124 11.40 19.71 -8.79
C LYS A 124 10.22 18.82 -8.41
N GLU A 125 10.45 17.52 -8.25
CA GLU A 125 9.42 16.58 -7.82
C GLU A 125 8.96 16.90 -6.40
N MET A 126 9.90 17.12 -5.49
CA MET A 126 9.63 17.50 -4.11
C MET A 126 8.76 18.77 -4.08
N HIS A 127 9.13 19.81 -4.82
CA HIS A 127 8.35 21.05 -4.89
C HIS A 127 6.93 20.82 -5.43
N MET A 128 6.80 20.09 -6.55
CA MET A 128 5.48 19.77 -7.13
C MET A 128 4.61 18.92 -6.19
N ARG A 129 5.21 17.98 -5.46
CA ARG A 129 4.54 17.18 -4.45
C ARG A 129 4.09 18.05 -3.26
N SER A 130 4.97 18.88 -2.71
CA SER A 130 4.65 19.79 -1.62
C SER A 130 3.57 20.80 -2.00
N LYS A 131 3.61 21.35 -3.22
CA LYS A 131 2.58 22.26 -3.73
C LYS A 131 1.21 21.57 -3.84
N ARG A 132 1.17 20.32 -4.31
CA ARG A 132 -0.07 19.53 -4.33
C ARG A 132 -0.60 19.28 -2.92
N ILE A 133 0.27 18.95 -1.97
CA ILE A 133 -0.11 18.72 -0.58
C ILE A 133 -0.69 20.01 0.01
N TYR A 134 -0.02 21.15 -0.14
CA TYR A 134 -0.49 22.46 0.32
C TYR A 134 -1.87 22.81 -0.23
N ASN A 135 -2.06 22.70 -1.55
CA ASN A 135 -3.34 22.99 -2.19
C ASN A 135 -4.46 22.02 -1.78
N ASN A 136 -4.11 20.81 -1.33
CA ASN A 136 -5.06 19.80 -0.91
C ASN A 136 -5.49 19.89 0.56
N LEU A 137 -4.86 20.78 1.34
CA LEU A 137 -5.24 21.01 2.74
C LEU A 137 -6.70 21.50 2.85
N PRO A 138 -7.45 21.05 3.85
CA PRO A 138 -8.86 21.42 4.02
C PRO A 138 -9.03 22.93 4.22
N GLU A 139 -8.11 23.59 4.91
CA GLU A 139 -8.12 25.05 5.15
C GLU A 139 -7.97 25.82 3.84
N VAL A 140 -7.02 25.39 3.00
CA VAL A 140 -6.75 26.02 1.69
C VAL A 140 -7.91 25.81 0.74
N LYS A 141 -8.47 24.60 0.69
CA LYS A 141 -9.65 24.28 -0.13
C LYS A 141 -10.87 25.08 0.30
N LYS A 142 -11.19 25.11 1.59
CA LYS A 142 -12.34 25.86 2.12
C LYS A 142 -12.24 27.35 1.80
N LYS A 143 -11.05 27.94 1.94
CA LYS A 143 -10.80 29.35 1.60
C LYS A 143 -10.98 29.63 0.11
N GLN A 144 -10.54 28.72 -0.75
CA GLN A 144 -10.72 28.86 -2.20
C GLN A 144 -12.18 28.70 -2.61
N GLU A 145 -12.87 27.69 -2.10
CA GLU A 145 -14.30 27.44 -2.35
C GLU A 145 -15.15 28.63 -1.91
N GLU A 146 -14.89 29.20 -0.74
CA GLU A 146 -15.61 30.37 -0.25
C GLU A 146 -15.44 31.59 -1.18
N LYS A 147 -14.22 31.83 -1.67
CA LYS A 147 -13.97 32.88 -2.67
C LYS A 147 -14.76 32.62 -3.95
N GLN A 148 -14.75 31.39 -4.45
CA GLN A 148 -15.53 31.03 -5.64
C GLN A 148 -17.03 31.22 -5.42
N LYS A 149 -17.54 30.80 -4.26
CA LYS A 149 -18.95 30.99 -3.87
C LYS A 149 -19.34 32.46 -3.85
N ARG A 150 -18.48 33.34 -3.31
CA ARG A 150 -18.71 34.80 -3.33
C ARG A 150 -18.80 35.33 -4.75
N ILE A 151 -17.88 34.93 -5.63
CA ILE A 151 -17.88 35.33 -7.05
C ILE A 151 -19.16 34.86 -7.75
N ILE A 152 -19.54 33.59 -7.54
CA ILE A 152 -20.75 33.00 -8.14
C ILE A 152 -22.00 33.74 -7.67
N ILE A 153 -22.13 34.02 -6.36
CA ILE A 153 -23.28 34.75 -5.81
C ILE A 153 -23.36 36.16 -6.41
N GLN A 154 -22.24 36.89 -6.47
CA GLN A 154 -22.20 38.22 -7.08
C GLN A 154 -22.59 38.18 -8.57
N SER A 155 -22.06 37.21 -9.32
CA SER A 155 -22.40 37.01 -10.73
C SER A 155 -23.88 36.69 -10.91
N ASN A 156 -24.43 35.75 -10.13
CA ASN A 156 -25.84 35.36 -10.21
C ASN A 156 -26.76 36.52 -9.85
N ARG A 157 -26.41 37.34 -8.85
CA ARG A 157 -27.16 38.55 -8.54
C ARG A 157 -27.26 39.48 -9.75
N LYS A 158 -26.15 39.73 -10.44
CA LYS A 158 -26.12 40.55 -11.65
C LYS A 158 -26.89 39.93 -12.81
N ARG A 159 -26.80 38.62 -13.00
CA ARG A 159 -27.61 37.90 -14.01
C ARG A 159 -29.11 38.05 -13.75
N VAL A 160 -29.55 37.95 -12.49
CA VAL A 160 -30.95 38.14 -12.11
C VAL A 160 -31.40 39.58 -12.35
N GLU A 161 -30.58 40.57 -11.98
CA GLU A 161 -30.87 41.99 -12.24
C GLU A 161 -31.05 42.24 -13.75
N ILE A 162 -30.15 41.72 -14.59
CA ILE A 162 -30.22 41.84 -16.05
C ILE A 162 -31.45 41.12 -16.60
N PHE A 163 -31.73 39.89 -16.16
CA PHE A 163 -32.88 39.12 -16.62
C PHE A 163 -34.21 39.82 -16.32
N LYS A 164 -34.36 40.37 -15.10
CA LYS A 164 -35.54 41.17 -14.74
C LYS A 164 -35.70 42.39 -15.64
N LYS A 165 -34.60 43.08 -15.95
CA LYS A 165 -34.55 44.22 -16.87
C LYS A 165 -35.03 43.83 -18.27
N GLN A 166 -34.45 42.75 -18.83
CA GLN A 166 -34.82 42.23 -20.14
C GLN A 166 -36.29 41.81 -20.22
N LEU A 167 -36.81 41.12 -19.19
CA LEU A 167 -38.21 40.70 -19.12
C LEU A 167 -39.15 41.91 -19.09
N LEU A 168 -38.83 42.92 -18.30
CA LEU A 168 -39.60 44.16 -18.23
C LEU A 168 -39.60 44.90 -19.57
N ASP A 169 -38.43 45.01 -20.21
CA ASP A 169 -38.29 45.69 -21.48
C ASP A 169 -39.05 44.94 -22.61
N GLN A 170 -39.14 43.60 -22.56
CA GLN A 170 -40.00 42.80 -23.46
C GLN A 170 -41.50 43.06 -23.22
N LEU A 171 -41.95 43.05 -21.95
CA LEU A 171 -43.35 43.32 -21.59
C LEU A 171 -43.79 44.72 -22.03
N LEU A 172 -42.88 45.69 -21.91
CA LEU A 172 -43.12 47.09 -22.28
C LEU A 172 -42.81 47.36 -23.76
N GLN A 173 -42.51 46.34 -24.57
CA GLN A 173 -42.24 46.47 -26.01
C GLN A 173 -41.15 47.53 -26.32
N ARG A 174 -40.21 47.74 -25.40
CA ARG A 174 -39.15 48.74 -25.56
C ARG A 174 -38.05 48.32 -26.52
N ASN A 175 -38.04 47.04 -26.90
CA ASN A 175 -37.09 46.44 -27.84
C ASN A 175 -37.75 46.02 -29.17
N THR A 176 -38.98 46.47 -29.45
CA THR A 176 -39.71 46.18 -30.72
C THR A 176 -39.72 47.34 -31.72
N GLU A 177 -38.79 48.30 -31.57
CA GLU A 177 -38.48 49.34 -32.55
C GLU A 177 -37.03 49.19 -33.03
#